data_AF-A0A4R5XJN0-F1
#
_entry.id   AF-A0A4R5XJN0-F1
#
_cell.length_a   1.000
_cell.length_b   1.000
_cell.length_c   1.000
_cell.angle_alpha   90.00
_cell.angle_beta   90.00
_cell.angle_gamma   90.00
#
_symmetry.space_group_name_H-M   'P 1'
#
loop_
_entity.id
_entity.type
_entity.pdbx_description
1 polymer ?
#
loop_
_entity_poly.entity_id
_entity_poly.type
_entity_poly.pdbx_seq_one_letter_code
_entity_poly.pdbx_strand_id
1 'polypeptide(L)'
;MKIAHQTFDHIPLFQSYTQFLIQMMELLLALDCSSQKTKIRLEKNIISSLSLMVHLHESLVSKKLLYPELFSQTLMTSNEDQLEAFITPFQEFKRRVDRYTFSSEENQKRFNLFFQKILSCYPPLPYSIRFVIEKKVASPWLATKACGKS
;
A
#
# COMPACT_ATOMS: atom_id res chain seq x y z
N MET A 1 1.81 36.20 -15.39
CA MET A 1 2.03 34.77 -15.73
C MET A 1 1.63 33.95 -14.52
N LYS A 2 0.41 33.39 -14.49
CA LYS A 2 -0.05 32.55 -13.37
C LYS A 2 0.53 31.16 -13.62
N ILE A 3 1.52 30.75 -12.83
CA ILE A 3 1.98 29.37 -12.82
C ILE A 3 0.81 28.58 -12.24
N ALA A 4 0.15 27.77 -13.08
CA ALA A 4 -0.85 26.83 -12.61
C ALA A 4 -0.14 25.89 -11.63
N HIS A 5 -0.39 26.08 -10.33
CA HIS A 5 0.07 25.17 -9.30
C HIS A 5 -0.66 23.84 -9.52
N GLN A 6 -0.02 22.92 -10.24
CA GLN A 6 -0.40 21.51 -10.21
C GLN A 6 -0.24 21.06 -8.76
N THR A 7 -1.33 21.11 -8.00
CA THR A 7 -1.49 20.37 -6.76
C THR A 7 -1.20 18.92 -7.09
N PHE A 8 -0.01 18.46 -6.72
CA PHE A 8 0.36 17.07 -6.90
C PHE A 8 -0.63 16.22 -6.09
N ASP A 9 -1.59 15.61 -6.77
CA ASP A 9 -2.44 14.60 -6.18
C ASP A 9 -1.61 13.31 -6.09
N HIS A 10 -0.99 13.09 -4.94
CA HIS A 10 -0.11 11.95 -4.69
C HIS A 10 -0.90 10.67 -4.37
N ILE A 11 -2.22 10.76 -4.17
CA ILE A 11 -3.06 9.64 -3.76
C ILE A 11 -3.09 8.51 -4.83
N PRO A 12 -3.26 8.80 -6.14
CA PRO A 12 -3.20 7.75 -7.17
C PRO A 12 -1.86 7.01 -7.21
N LEU A 13 -0.75 7.69 -6.92
CA LEU A 13 0.56 7.06 -6.81
C LEU A 13 0.60 6.09 -5.63
N PHE A 14 0.14 6.49 -4.46
CA PHE A 14 0.11 5.64 -3.27
C PHE A 14 -0.87 4.48 -3.38
N GLN A 15 -2.00 4.67 -4.05
CA GLN A 15 -2.94 3.60 -4.38
C GLN A 15 -2.28 2.56 -5.30
N SER A 16 -1.66 3.03 -6.40
CA SER A 16 -0.96 2.15 -7.34
C SER A 16 0.17 1.38 -6.65
N TYR A 17 0.91 2.06 -5.76
CA TYR A 17 1.99 1.44 -4.98
C TYR A 17 1.46 0.40 -3.97
N THR A 18 0.34 0.68 -3.32
CA THR A 18 -0.33 -0.26 -2.42
C THR A 18 -0.83 -1.48 -3.19
N GLN A 19 -1.40 -1.29 -4.38
CA GLN A 19 -1.83 -2.39 -5.23
C GLN A 19 -0.65 -3.26 -5.67
N PHE A 20 0.50 -2.65 -5.98
CA PHE A 20 1.75 -3.39 -6.23
C PHE A 20 2.17 -4.24 -5.01
N LEU A 21 2.15 -3.68 -3.79
CA LEU A 21 2.46 -4.41 -2.57
C LEU A 21 1.48 -5.58 -2.32
N ILE A 22 0.20 -5.36 -2.57
CA ILE A 22 -0.86 -6.37 -2.52
C ILE A 22 -0.56 -7.54 -3.46
N GLN A 23 -0.18 -7.26 -4.70
CA GLN A 23 0.19 -8.28 -5.69
C GLN A 23 1.47 -9.04 -5.31
N MET A 24 2.46 -8.35 -4.75
CA MET A 24 3.68 -8.99 -4.24
C MET A 24 3.39 -9.95 -3.09
N MET A 25 2.44 -9.61 -2.21
CA MET A 25 1.98 -10.51 -1.16
C MET A 25 1.16 -11.69 -1.69
N GLU A 26 0.32 -11.48 -2.70
CA GLU A 26 -0.38 -12.58 -3.38
C GLU A 26 0.62 -13.57 -3.99
N LEU A 27 1.66 -13.06 -4.65
CA LEU A 27 2.74 -13.90 -5.18
C LEU A 27 3.45 -14.67 -4.06
N LEU A 28 3.75 -14.01 -2.94
CA LEU A 28 4.39 -14.63 -1.78
C LEU A 28 3.54 -15.75 -1.17
N LEU A 29 2.22 -15.55 -1.11
CA LEU A 29 1.26 -16.52 -0.60
C LEU A 29 1.00 -17.68 -1.57
N ALA A 30 1.08 -17.42 -2.89
CA ALA A 30 0.86 -18.42 -3.93
C ALA A 30 2.10 -19.28 -4.22
N LEU A 31 3.28 -18.88 -3.74
CA LEU A 31 4.51 -19.65 -3.89
C LEU A 31 4.46 -20.89 -3.00
N ASP A 32 4.04 -22.02 -3.58
CA ASP A 32 4.19 -23.34 -3.00
C ASP A 32 5.68 -23.67 -2.79
N CYS A 33 6.11 -23.52 -1.53
CA CYS A 33 7.18 -24.15 -0.74
C CYS A 33 8.54 -24.58 -1.35
N SER A 34 8.86 -24.34 -2.63
CA SER A 34 10.03 -24.99 -3.26
C SER A 34 11.34 -24.20 -3.18
N SER A 35 11.31 -22.89 -2.88
CA SER A 35 12.56 -22.13 -2.64
C SER A 35 12.43 -21.10 -1.52
N GLN A 36 12.88 -21.50 -0.32
CA GLN A 36 13.03 -20.64 0.85
C GLN A 36 13.82 -19.36 0.51
N LYS A 37 14.81 -19.45 -0.39
CA LYS A 37 15.59 -18.31 -0.87
C LYS A 37 14.74 -17.27 -1.60
N THR A 38 13.83 -17.73 -2.47
CA THR A 38 12.90 -16.85 -3.21
C THR A 38 11.92 -16.19 -2.25
N LYS A 39 11.37 -16.95 -1.28
CA LYS A 39 10.49 -16.43 -0.22
C LYS A 39 11.15 -15.30 0.57
N ILE A 40 12.36 -15.54 1.10
CA ILE A 40 13.12 -14.52 1.84
C ILE A 40 13.43 -13.29 0.99
N ARG A 41 13.76 -13.47 -0.31
CA ARG A 41 14.01 -12.34 -1.21
C ARG A 41 12.76 -11.49 -1.41
N LEU A 42 11.60 -12.11 -1.61
CA LEU A 42 10.34 -11.40 -1.78
C LEU A 42 9.91 -10.69 -0.51
N GLU A 43 10.07 -11.30 0.67
CA GLU A 43 9.86 -10.61 1.95
C GLU A 43 10.68 -9.33 2.06
N LYS A 44 11.99 -9.43 1.76
CA LYS A 44 12.89 -8.27 1.77
C LYS A 44 12.45 -7.20 0.79
N ASN A 45 12.02 -7.59 -0.42
CA ASN A 45 11.50 -6.64 -1.42
C ASN A 45 10.26 -5.91 -0.89
N ILE A 46 9.30 -6.63 -0.29
CA ILE A 46 8.10 -6.03 0.29
C ILE A 46 8.47 -5.04 1.40
N ILE A 47 9.38 -5.41 2.29
CA ILE A 47 9.84 -4.52 3.38
C ILE A 47 10.54 -3.28 2.82
N SER A 48 11.43 -3.45 1.84
CA SER A 48 12.12 -2.33 1.18
C SER A 48 11.15 -1.40 0.46
N SER A 49 10.16 -1.94 -0.24
CA SER A 49 9.11 -1.16 -0.89
C SER A 49 8.28 -0.39 0.14
N LEU A 50 7.93 -1.01 1.27
CA LEU A 50 7.22 -0.33 2.36
C LEU A 50 8.06 0.80 2.98
N SER A 51 9.37 0.59 3.15
CA SER A 51 10.32 1.61 3.60
C SER A 51 10.39 2.80 2.63
N LEU A 52 10.41 2.55 1.32
CA LEU A 52 10.38 3.61 0.30
C LEU A 52 9.08 4.41 0.38
N MET A 53 7.96 3.73 0.56
CA MET A 53 6.65 4.35 0.72
C MET A 53 6.61 5.24 1.97
N VAL A 54 7.16 4.80 3.11
CA VAL A 54 7.35 5.63 4.31
C VAL A 54 8.10 6.92 3.98
N HIS A 55 9.27 6.81 3.33
CA HIS A 55 10.08 8.00 3.00
C HIS A 55 9.36 8.96 2.06
N LEU A 56 8.57 8.45 1.11
CA LEU A 56 7.74 9.27 0.24
C LEU A 56 6.65 9.99 1.04
N HIS A 57 5.93 9.30 1.93
CA HIS A 57 4.94 9.93 2.80
C HIS A 57 5.58 10.99 3.71
N GLU A 58 6.66 10.67 4.41
CA GLU A 58 7.38 11.60 5.29
C GLU A 58 7.89 12.82 4.52
N SER A 59 8.45 12.63 3.33
CA SER A 59 8.96 13.74 2.50
C SER A 59 7.83 14.65 2.01
N LEU A 60 6.70 14.08 1.60
CA LEU A 60 5.55 14.85 1.13
C LEU A 60 4.85 15.57 2.28
N VAL A 61 4.69 14.94 3.44
CA VAL A 61 4.14 15.57 4.65
C VAL A 61 5.05 16.71 5.10
N SER A 62 6.36 16.49 5.16
CA SER A 62 7.33 17.54 5.55
C SER A 62 7.29 18.73 4.60
N LYS A 63 7.23 18.49 3.28
CA LYS A 63 7.10 19.57 2.29
C LYS A 63 5.78 20.33 2.41
N LYS A 64 4.67 19.64 2.72
CA LYS A 64 3.38 20.29 3.00
C LYS A 64 3.42 21.17 4.25
N LEU A 65 4.11 20.73 5.31
CA LEU A 65 4.28 21.49 6.55
C LEU A 65 5.19 22.71 6.37
N LEU A 66 6.27 22.58 5.59
CA LEU A 66 7.25 23.66 5.39
C LEU A 66 6.77 24.76 4.43
N TYR A 67 5.84 24.44 3.53
CA TYR A 67 5.35 25.39 2.52
C TYR A 67 3.82 25.43 2.46
N PRO A 68 3.13 25.75 3.57
CA PRO A 68 1.66 25.69 3.64
C PRO A 68 0.97 26.62 2.62
N GLU A 69 1.62 27.73 2.26
CA GLU A 69 1.11 28.70 1.28
C GLU A 69 1.03 28.14 -0.14
N LEU A 70 1.89 27.18 -0.51
CA LEU A 70 1.85 26.48 -1.81
C LEU A 70 0.74 25.43 -1.90
N PHE A 71 0.19 25.01 -0.76
CA PHE A 71 -0.88 24.01 -0.66
C PHE A 71 -2.20 24.62 -0.18
N SER A 72 -2.27 25.95 -0.09
CA SER A 72 -3.41 26.69 0.44
C SER A 72 -4.63 26.58 -0.50
N GLN A 73 -5.62 25.77 -0.08
CA GLN A 73 -7.10 25.98 -0.17
C GLN A 73 -7.94 24.69 -0.24
N THR A 74 -7.36 23.49 -0.37
CA THR A 74 -8.14 22.23 -0.45
C THR A 74 -8.14 21.39 0.84
N LEU A 75 -7.59 21.93 1.93
CA LEU A 75 -6.92 21.10 2.95
C LEU A 75 -7.80 20.38 3.98
N MET A 76 -9.13 20.59 4.07
CA MET A 76 -9.89 19.95 5.16
C MET A 76 -11.28 19.38 4.83
N THR A 77 -11.89 19.69 3.68
CA THR A 77 -13.30 19.28 3.44
C THR A 77 -13.53 18.34 2.25
N SER A 78 -12.54 18.08 1.39
CA SER A 78 -12.69 17.13 0.25
C SER A 78 -11.74 15.93 0.28
N ASN A 79 -11.02 15.72 1.39
CA ASN A 79 -9.96 14.70 1.46
C ASN A 79 -10.37 13.40 2.14
N GLU A 80 -11.58 13.30 2.72
CA GLU A 80 -12.01 12.04 3.36
C GLU A 80 -12.10 10.91 2.33
N ASP A 81 -12.76 11.14 1.19
CA ASP A 81 -12.86 10.15 0.11
C ASP A 81 -11.48 9.74 -0.44
N GLN A 82 -10.57 10.70 -0.62
CA GLN A 82 -9.22 10.42 -1.11
C GLN A 82 -8.37 9.67 -0.08
N LEU A 83 -8.52 10.01 1.20
CA LEU A 83 -7.85 9.35 2.31
C LEU A 83 -8.39 7.93 2.50
N GLU A 84 -9.70 7.74 2.44
CA GLU A 84 -10.36 6.44 2.49
C GLU A 84 -9.91 5.57 1.32
N ALA A 85 -9.81 6.14 0.12
CA ALA A 85 -9.37 5.44 -1.08
C ALA A 85 -7.90 4.98 -1.00
N PHE A 86 -7.09 5.55 -0.09
CA PHE A 86 -5.75 5.06 0.24
C PHE A 86 -5.75 4.09 1.44
N ILE A 87 -6.42 4.45 2.53
CA ILE A 87 -6.41 3.67 3.77
C ILE A 87 -7.05 2.30 3.57
N THR A 88 -8.15 2.22 2.81
CA THR A 88 -8.88 0.96 2.55
C THR A 88 -7.97 -0.12 1.94
N PRO A 89 -7.30 0.11 0.78
CA PRO A 89 -6.38 -0.88 0.23
C PRO A 89 -5.15 -1.12 1.12
N PHE A 90 -4.67 -0.12 1.86
CA PHE A 90 -3.53 -0.29 2.75
C PHE A 90 -3.85 -1.19 3.96
N GLN A 91 -5.06 -1.11 4.49
CA GLN A 91 -5.55 -2.03 5.52
C GLN A 91 -5.81 -3.44 4.97
N GLU A 92 -6.30 -3.58 3.74
CA GLU A 92 -6.40 -4.88 3.05
C GLU A 92 -5.02 -5.53 2.89
N PHE A 93 -4.01 -4.76 2.51
CA PHE A 93 -2.62 -5.23 2.47
C PHE A 93 -2.18 -5.78 3.83
N LYS A 94 -2.44 -5.07 4.93
CA LYS A 94 -2.15 -5.56 6.29
C LYS A 94 -2.85 -6.88 6.58
N ARG A 95 -4.15 -6.99 6.30
CA ARG A 95 -4.92 -8.22 6.57
C ARG A 95 -4.32 -9.44 5.87
N ARG A 96 -3.72 -9.27 4.70
CA ARG A 96 -3.01 -10.36 3.99
C ARG A 96 -1.68 -10.70 4.63
N VAL A 97 -0.94 -9.69 5.07
CA VAL A 97 0.33 -9.90 5.78
C VAL A 97 0.11 -10.56 7.13
N ASP A 98 -0.98 -10.24 7.84
CA ASP A 98 -1.33 -10.90 9.12
C ASP A 98 -1.63 -12.40 8.95
N ARG A 99 -2.02 -12.84 7.74
CA ARG A 99 -2.19 -14.27 7.38
C ARG A 99 -0.89 -14.94 6.96
N TYR A 100 0.19 -14.19 6.82
CA TYR A 100 1.48 -14.66 6.35
C TYR A 100 2.48 -14.76 7.50
N THR A 101 3.18 -15.89 7.60
CA THR A 101 4.28 -16.06 8.55
C THR A 101 5.61 -15.75 7.87
N PHE A 102 6.23 -14.65 8.29
CA PHE A 102 7.57 -14.26 7.84
C PHE A 102 8.61 -15.30 8.22
N SER A 103 9.64 -15.39 7.40
CA SER A 103 10.77 -16.30 7.60
C SER A 103 11.69 -15.86 8.75
N SER A 104 11.54 -14.63 9.23
CA SER A 104 12.31 -14.05 10.34
C SER A 104 11.46 -13.09 11.16
N GLU A 105 11.60 -13.16 12.48
CA GLU A 105 10.96 -12.23 13.42
C GLU A 105 11.40 -10.77 13.18
N GLU A 106 12.67 -10.56 12.79
CA GLU A 106 13.20 -9.24 12.46
C GLU A 106 12.48 -8.63 11.25
N ASN A 107 12.21 -9.44 10.22
CA ASN A 107 11.45 -9.01 9.05
C ASN A 107 10.02 -8.60 9.44
N GLN A 108 9.37 -9.38 10.30
CA GLN A 108 8.04 -9.07 10.80
C GLN A 108 8.02 -7.78 11.64
N LYS A 109 9.02 -7.58 12.51
CA LYS A 109 9.18 -6.33 13.28
C LYS A 109 9.35 -5.12 12.39
N ARG A 110 10.23 -5.21 11.38
CA ARG A 110 10.44 -4.12 10.40
C ARG A 110 9.20 -3.81 9.60
N PHE A 111 8.48 -4.84 9.14
CA PHE A 111 7.20 -4.66 8.46
C PHE A 111 6.22 -3.88 9.33
N ASN A 112 6.01 -4.33 10.57
CA ASN A 112 5.10 -3.69 11.51
C ASN A 112 5.50 -2.23 11.80
N LEU A 113 6.80 -1.97 11.98
CA LEU A 113 7.33 -0.62 12.19
C LEU A 113 6.99 0.30 11.01
N PHE A 114 7.31 -0.09 9.77
CA PHE A 114 7.05 0.73 8.60
C PHE A 114 5.56 0.93 8.34
N PHE A 115 4.75 -0.12 8.57
CA PHE A 115 3.30 -0.03 8.45
C PHE A 115 2.71 1.00 9.42
N GLN A 116 3.12 0.95 10.68
CA GLN A 116 2.68 1.92 11.69
C GLN A 116 3.14 3.35 11.37
N LYS A 117 4.36 3.51 10.84
CA LYS A 117 4.84 4.83 10.39
C LYS A 117 3.94 5.44 9.31
N ILE A 118 3.54 4.66 8.29
CA ILE A 118 2.64 5.15 7.25
C ILE A 118 1.29 5.56 7.85
N LEU A 119 0.71 4.75 8.72
CA LEU A 119 -0.56 5.11 9.39
C LEU A 119 -0.44 6.38 10.24
N SER A 120 0.69 6.58 10.92
CA SER A 120 0.93 7.77 11.74
C SER A 120 1.05 9.06 10.94
N CYS A 121 1.28 8.99 9.63
CA CYS A 121 1.26 10.15 8.75
C CYS A 121 -0.16 10.71 8.53
N TYR A 122 -1.19 9.97 8.95
CA TYR A 122 -2.59 10.33 8.76
C TYR A 122 -3.32 10.43 10.09
N PRO A 123 -4.26 11.39 10.25
CA PRO A 123 -5.08 11.47 11.45
C PRO A 123 -5.92 10.19 11.61
N PRO A 124 -6.21 9.76 12.85
CA PRO A 124 -7.09 8.62 13.08
C PRO A 124 -8.48 8.90 12.46
N LEU A 125 -8.89 8.06 11.51
CA LEU A 125 -10.21 8.18 10.90
C LEU A 125 -11.30 7.84 11.95
N PRO A 126 -12.35 8.66 12.09
CA PRO A 126 -13.38 8.46 13.11
C PRO A 126 -14.36 7.30 12.85
N TYR A 127 -14.24 6.53 11.76
CA TYR A 127 -15.22 5.47 11.46
C TYR A 127 -14.61 4.14 11.01
N SER A 128 -15.18 3.08 11.56
CA SER A 128 -15.00 1.70 11.14
C SER A 128 -15.41 1.55 9.67
N ILE A 129 -14.44 1.55 8.76
CA ILE A 129 -14.65 1.21 7.34
C ILE A 129 -15.19 -0.22 7.30
N ARG A 130 -16.50 -0.37 7.06
CA ARG A 130 -17.12 -1.68 6.82
C ARG A 130 -16.73 -2.11 5.41
N PHE A 131 -15.73 -2.98 5.31
CA PHE A 131 -15.29 -3.56 4.04
C PHE A 131 -16.42 -4.41 3.43
N VAL A 132 -17.04 -3.91 2.35
CA VAL A 132 -17.77 -4.77 1.42
C VAL A 132 -16.72 -5.45 0.56
N ILE A 133 -16.43 -6.72 0.85
CA ILE A 133 -15.56 -7.54 0.01
C ILE A 133 -16.37 -7.89 -1.24
N GLU A 134 -16.21 -7.11 -2.31
CA GLU A 134 -16.64 -7.57 -3.62
C GLU A 134 -15.82 -8.83 -3.97
N LYS A 135 -16.52 -9.94 -4.21
CA LYS A 135 -15.91 -11.20 -4.65
C LYS A 135 -15.14 -10.94 -5.94
N LYS A 136 -13.81 -10.98 -5.86
CA LYS A 136 -12.89 -10.79 -6.99
C LYS A 136 -13.25 -11.69 -8.17
N VAL A 137 -13.48 -11.07 -9.33
CA VAL A 137 -13.26 -11.71 -10.64
C VAL A 137 -11.75 -11.96 -10.76
N ALA A 138 -11.35 -13.18 -11.13
CA ALA A 138 -9.95 -13.55 -11.25
C ALA A 138 -9.20 -12.60 -12.21
N SER A 139 -7.99 -12.22 -11.82
CA SER A 139 -7.09 -11.37 -12.61
C SER A 139 -6.90 -11.98 -14.02
N PRO A 140 -7.09 -11.23 -15.13
CA PRO A 140 -7.04 -11.79 -16.49
C PRO A 140 -5.73 -12.49 -16.85
N TRP A 141 -4.62 -12.07 -16.24
CA TRP A 141 -3.28 -12.67 -16.39
C TRP A 141 -3.10 -13.99 -15.63
N LEU A 142 -3.98 -14.30 -14.67
CA LEU A 142 -4.04 -15.62 -14.00
C LEU A 142 -4.97 -16.61 -14.73
N ALA A 143 -5.72 -16.15 -15.74
CA ALA A 143 -6.54 -17.00 -16.60
C ALA A 143 -5.70 -17.69 -17.68
N THR A 144 -4.56 -18.28 -17.32
CA THR A 144 -3.74 -19.05 -18.26
C THR A 144 -4.01 -20.55 -18.12
N LYS A 145 -4.83 -21.03 -19.07
CA LYS A 145 -4.84 -22.38 -19.66
C LYS A 145 -5.12 -23.56 -18.73
N ALA A 146 -6.40 -23.72 -18.37
CA ALA A 146 -6.97 -25.03 -18.15
C ALA A 146 -7.68 -25.51 -19.44
N CYS A 147 -6.93 -26.18 -20.32
CA CYS A 147 -7.41 -27.33 -21.10
C CYS A 147 -6.28 -27.82 -22.01
N GLY A 148 -5.53 -28.79 -21.49
CA GLY A 148 -4.83 -29.75 -22.33
C GLY A 148 -5.82 -30.82 -22.80
N LYS A 149 -5.65 -31.21 -24.06
CA LYS A 149 -5.78 -32.56 -24.62
C LYS A 149 -6.91 -33.45 -24.06
N SER A 150 -7.91 -33.70 -24.91
CA SER A 150 -8.43 -35.05 -25.16
C SER A 150 -8.78 -35.13 -26.63
#